data_AF-A0A1G0SFG2-F1
#
_entry.id   AF-A0A1G0SFG2-F1
#
_cell.length_a   1.000
_cell.length_b   1.000
_cell.length_c   1.000
_cell.angle_alpha   90.00
_cell.angle_beta   90.00
_cell.angle_gamma   90.00
#
_symmetry.space_group_name_H-M   'P 1'
#
loop_
_entity.id
_entity.type
_entity.pdbx_description
1 polymer ?
#
loop_
_entity_poly.entity_id
_entity_poly.type
_entity_poly.pdbx_seq_one_letter_code
_entity_poly.pdbx_strand_id
1 'polypeptide(L)'
;MAVYSTLILLNLVSVVTVKPRITAAAFSGVLHVGIGVLHVYRLWSPFRFEVFGYAWSWNASLREVAIVLPFGLLCLYIAWRLYIAPASADR
;
A
#
# COMPACT_ATOMS: atom_id res chain seq x y z
N MET A 1 3.83 -18.27 -10.51
CA MET A 1 4.05 -19.06 -9.27
C MET A 1 5.03 -18.39 -8.32
N ALA A 2 6.22 -17.96 -8.77
CA ALA A 2 7.23 -17.31 -7.90
C ALA A 2 6.71 -16.11 -7.09
N VAL A 3 5.96 -15.19 -7.71
CA VAL A 3 5.40 -14.00 -7.02
C VAL A 3 4.48 -14.40 -5.86
N TYR A 4 3.57 -15.35 -6.08
CA TYR A 4 2.67 -15.83 -5.02
C TYR A 4 3.42 -16.54 -3.89
N SER A 5 4.40 -17.37 -4.21
CA SER A 5 5.25 -18.00 -3.20
C SER A 5 6.02 -16.99 -2.35
N THR A 6 6.55 -15.92 -2.96
CA THR A 6 7.21 -14.82 -2.24
C THR A 6 6.23 -14.09 -1.32
N LEU A 7 5.02 -13.79 -1.79
CA LEU A 7 3.98 -13.13 -0.98
C LEU A 7 3.56 -14.00 0.22
N ILE A 8 3.44 -15.32 0.04
CA ILE A 8 3.13 -16.26 1.11
C ILE A 8 4.26 -16.32 2.16
N LEU A 9 5.51 -16.41 1.72
CA LEU A 9 6.68 -16.38 2.59
C LEU A 9 6.77 -15.09 3.41
N LEU A 10 6.55 -13.93 2.78
CA LEU A 10 6.51 -12.64 3.47
C LEU A 10 5.37 -12.57 4.49
N ASN A 11 4.23 -13.17 4.20
CA ASN A 11 3.12 -13.28 5.13
C ASN A 11 3.51 -14.14 6.35
N LEU A 12 4.07 -15.33 6.13
CA LEU A 12 4.53 -16.23 7.19
C LEU A 12 5.61 -15.58 8.08
N VAL A 13 6.60 -14.91 7.47
CA VAL A 13 7.65 -14.16 8.20
C VAL A 13 7.05 -13.02 9.02
N SER A 14 6.03 -12.35 8.51
CA SER A 14 5.28 -11.32 9.23
C SER A 14 4.47 -11.88 10.40
N VAL A 15 4.05 -13.15 10.38
CA VAL A 15 3.44 -13.81 11.54
C VAL A 15 4.48 -14.02 12.64
N VAL A 16 5.67 -14.53 12.30
CA VAL A 16 6.70 -14.95 13.29
C VAL A 16 7.46 -13.78 13.91
N THR A 17 7.63 -12.66 13.19
CA THR A 17 8.47 -11.55 13.69
C THR A 17 7.76 -10.21 13.57
N VAL A 18 7.82 -9.39 14.62
CA VAL A 18 7.15 -8.09 14.68
C VAL A 18 7.89 -7.01 13.89
N LYS A 19 9.23 -7.11 13.78
CA LYS A 19 10.07 -6.16 13.03
C LYS A 19 9.69 -6.00 11.56
N PRO A 20 9.51 -7.06 10.75
CA PRO A 20 9.08 -6.88 9.36
C PRO A 20 7.66 -6.34 9.22
N ARG A 21 6.80 -6.43 10.26
CA ARG A 21 5.46 -5.84 10.21
C ARG A 21 5.53 -4.32 10.06
N ILE A 22 6.43 -3.66 10.79
CA ILE A 22 6.61 -2.20 10.71
C ILE A 22 7.09 -1.83 9.31
N THR A 23 8.16 -2.48 8.82
CA THR A 23 8.74 -2.19 7.50
C THR A 23 7.74 -2.50 6.37
N ALA A 24 7.03 -3.63 6.45
CA ALA A 24 6.03 -4.00 5.46
C ALA A 24 4.84 -3.04 5.46
N ALA A 25 4.34 -2.63 6.63
CA ALA A 25 3.26 -1.66 6.74
C ALA A 25 3.69 -0.27 6.23
N ALA A 26 4.90 0.18 6.56
CA ALA A 26 5.43 1.45 6.09
C ALA A 26 5.62 1.45 4.57
N PHE A 27 6.27 0.42 4.02
CA PHE A 27 6.54 0.34 2.58
C PHE A 27 5.26 0.18 1.78
N SER A 28 4.33 -0.66 2.24
CA SER A 28 3.00 -0.78 1.63
C SER A 28 2.26 0.54 1.68
N GLY A 29 2.30 1.23 2.83
CA GLY A 29 1.66 2.53 3.02
C GLY A 29 2.20 3.59 2.06
N VAL A 30 3.53 3.76 1.97
CA VAL A 30 4.17 4.74 1.07
C VAL A 30 3.83 4.44 -0.38
N LEU A 31 3.93 3.18 -0.82
CA LEU A 31 3.62 2.81 -2.20
C LEU A 31 2.15 3.07 -2.55
N HIS A 32 1.21 2.65 -1.70
CA HIS A 32 -0.21 2.83 -1.96
C HIS A 32 -0.62 4.31 -1.90
N VAL A 33 -0.06 5.09 -0.97
CA VAL A 33 -0.28 6.55 -0.96
C VAL A 33 0.29 7.19 -2.23
N GLY A 34 1.49 6.80 -2.66
CA GLY A 34 2.08 7.30 -3.91
C GLY A 34 1.20 7.01 -5.14
N ILE A 35 0.72 5.77 -5.27
CA ILE A 35 -0.22 5.38 -6.32
C ILE A 35 -1.53 6.17 -6.20
N GLY A 36 -2.10 6.28 -5.00
CA GLY A 36 -3.31 7.05 -4.74
C GLY A 36 -3.17 8.52 -5.13
N VAL A 37 -2.05 9.17 -4.78
CA VAL A 37 -1.73 10.56 -5.16
C VAL A 37 -1.60 10.69 -6.67
N LEU A 38 -0.98 9.73 -7.36
CA LEU A 38 -0.93 9.71 -8.83
C LEU A 38 -2.35 9.68 -9.43
N HIS A 39 -3.26 8.89 -8.87
CA HIS A 39 -4.65 8.87 -9.32
C HIS A 39 -5.40 10.17 -8.98
N VAL A 40 -5.17 10.77 -7.82
CA VAL A 40 -5.73 12.10 -7.48
C VAL A 40 -5.24 13.16 -8.47
N TYR A 41 -3.94 13.21 -8.74
CA TYR A 41 -3.34 14.14 -9.70
C TYR A 41 -3.97 13.97 -11.08
N ARG A 42 -4.18 12.73 -11.51
CA ARG A 42 -4.84 12.42 -12.77
C ARG A 42 -6.30 12.88 -12.82
N LEU A 43 -7.05 12.77 -11.72
CA LEU A 43 -8.43 13.27 -11.66
C LEU A 43 -8.49 14.79 -11.76
N TRP A 44 -7.48 15.49 -11.23
CA TRP A 44 -7.35 16.95 -11.30
C TRP A 44 -6.87 17.42 -12.68
N SER A 45 -5.83 16.78 -13.21
CA SER A 45 -5.17 17.13 -14.47
C SER A 45 -5.21 15.92 -15.40
N PRO A 46 -6.26 15.76 -16.21
CA PRO A 46 -6.42 14.60 -17.08
C PRO A 46 -5.29 14.53 -18.10
N PHE A 47 -4.54 13.42 -18.09
CA PHE A 47 -3.53 13.13 -19.11
C PHE A 47 -3.85 11.82 -19.83
N ARG A 48 -3.51 11.76 -21.12
CA ARG A 48 -3.66 10.55 -21.93
C ARG A 48 -2.48 9.63 -21.64
N PHE A 49 -2.77 8.50 -21.03
CA PHE A 49 -1.79 7.46 -20.72
C PHE A 49 -2.45 6.10 -20.96
N GLU A 50 -1.69 5.19 -21.54
CA GLU A 50 -2.13 3.83 -21.82
C GLU A 50 -1.36 2.87 -20.93
N VAL A 51 -2.07 1.96 -20.29
CA VAL A 51 -1.49 0.89 -19.49
C VAL A 51 -1.75 -0.40 -20.25
N PHE A 52 -0.70 -1.07 -20.73
CA PHE A 52 -0.80 -2.28 -21.55
C PHE A 52 -1.69 -2.14 -22.79
N GLY A 53 -1.67 -0.97 -23.45
CA GLY A 53 -2.48 -0.70 -24.65
C GLY A 53 -3.95 -0.37 -24.37
N TYR A 54 -4.35 -0.29 -23.10
CA TYR A 54 -5.68 0.18 -22.71
C TYR A 54 -5.62 1.63 -22.26
N ALA A 55 -6.55 2.45 -22.76
CA ALA A 55 -6.74 3.80 -22.27
C ALA A 55 -7.03 3.73 -20.76
N TRP A 56 -6.15 4.34 -19.97
CA TRP A 56 -6.43 4.51 -18.56
C TRP A 56 -7.68 5.38 -18.44
N SER A 57 -8.70 4.91 -17.74
CA SER A 57 -9.98 5.60 -17.64
C SER A 57 -10.05 6.50 -16.41
N TRP A 58 -10.93 7.50 -16.46
CA TRP A 58 -11.22 8.34 -15.30
C TRP A 58 -11.83 7.51 -14.16
N ASN A 59 -12.78 6.62 -14.47
CA ASN A 59 -13.41 5.71 -13.51
C ASN A 59 -12.42 4.76 -12.82
N ALA A 60 -11.40 4.29 -13.54
CA ALA A 60 -10.32 3.51 -12.91
C ALA A 60 -9.62 4.34 -11.83
N SER A 61 -9.36 5.62 -12.10
CA SER A 61 -8.68 6.49 -11.15
C SER A 61 -9.54 6.81 -9.94
N LEU A 62 -10.84 7.05 -10.14
CA LEU A 62 -11.77 7.24 -9.03
C LEU A 62 -11.82 6.02 -8.11
N ARG A 63 -11.89 4.81 -8.68
CA ARG A 63 -11.88 3.56 -7.90
C ARG A 63 -10.58 3.40 -7.13
N GLU A 64 -9.43 3.62 -7.77
CA GLU A 64 -8.14 3.51 -7.07
C GLU A 64 -8.02 4.55 -5.95
N VAL A 65 -8.45 5.81 -6.15
CA VAL A 65 -8.48 6.81 -5.06
C VAL A 65 -9.37 6.36 -3.91
N ALA A 66 -10.54 5.78 -4.19
CA ALA A 66 -11.48 5.35 -3.15
C ALA A 66 -11.00 4.13 -2.33
N ILE A 67 -10.08 3.31 -2.87
CA ILE A 67 -9.66 2.05 -2.25
C ILE A 67 -8.19 2.12 -1.82
N VAL A 68 -7.29 2.42 -2.75
CA VAL A 68 -5.83 2.36 -2.56
C VAL A 68 -5.35 3.43 -1.60
N LEU A 69 -5.89 4.66 -1.70
CA LEU A 69 -5.45 5.76 -0.85
C LEU A 69 -5.83 5.55 0.63
N PRO A 70 -7.09 5.21 1.00
CA PRO A 70 -7.43 4.85 2.37
C PRO A 70 -6.64 3.65 2.90
N PHE A 71 -6.42 2.63 2.06
CA PHE A 71 -5.62 1.48 2.43
C PHE A 71 -4.17 1.86 2.74
N GLY A 72 -3.54 2.68 1.90
CA GLY A 72 -2.19 3.18 2.13
C GLY A 72 -2.08 4.01 3.41
N LEU A 73 -3.05 4.89 3.68
CA LEU A 73 -3.12 5.66 4.91
C LEU A 73 -3.28 4.76 6.14
N LEU A 74 -4.11 3.72 6.06
CA LEU A 74 -4.26 2.73 7.13
C LEU A 74 -2.96 1.97 7.39
N CYS A 75 -2.23 1.57 6.36
CA CYS A 75 -0.92 0.93 6.50
C CYS A 75 0.10 1.85 7.18
N LEU A 76 0.16 3.13 6.81
CA LEU A 76 1.01 4.11 7.48
C LEU A 76 0.61 4.32 8.94
N TYR A 77 -0.69 4.38 9.23
CA TYR A 77 -1.20 4.46 10.60
C TYR A 77 -0.80 3.25 11.44
N ILE A 78 -0.91 2.04 10.90
CA ILE A 78 -0.46 0.81 11.57
C ILE A 78 1.06 0.84 11.79
N ALA A 79 1.84 1.23 10.78
CA ALA A 79 3.29 1.34 10.92
C ALA A 79 3.67 2.32 12.04
N TRP A 80 3.00 3.47 12.09
CA TRP A 80 3.18 4.46 13.15
C TRP A 80 2.81 3.88 14.52
N ARG A 81 1.65 3.22 14.65
CA ARG A 81 1.22 2.59 15.90
C ARG A 81 2.23 1.55 16.40
N LEU A 82 2.75 0.71 15.50
CA LEU A 82 3.76 -0.30 15.82
C LEU A 82 5.13 0.31 16.14
N TYR A 83 5.46 1.48 15.58
CA TYR A 83 6.69 2.21 15.88
C TYR A 83 6.64 2.93 17.24
N ILE A 84 5.49 3.50 17.63
CA ILE A 84 5.32 4.21 18.92
C ILE A 84 5.09 3.26 20.10
N ALA A 85 4.43 2.13 19.88
CA ALA A 85 4.26 1.09 20.90
C ALA A 85 5.11 -0.15 20.58
N PRO A 86 6.46 -0.03 20.51
CA PRO A 86 7.30 -1.18 20.24
C PRO A 86 7.33 -2.06 21.50
N ALA A 87 6.44 -3.05 21.55
CA ALA A 87 6.52 -4.20 22.44
C ALA A 87 6.97 -3.91 23.89
N SER A 88 6.41 -2.89 24.55
CA SER A 88 6.47 -2.80 26.02
C SER A 88 5.40 -3.68 26.69
N ALA A 89 4.70 -4.52 25.91
CA ALA A 89 3.56 -5.34 26.35
C ALA A 89 3.80 -6.86 26.24
N ASP A 90 5.00 -7.31 25.87
CA ASP A 90 5.42 -8.72 25.97
C ASP A 90 6.49 -8.84 27.07
N ARG A 91 6.05 -8.76 28.33
CA ARG A 91 6.66 -9.43 29.48
C ARG A 91 5.55 -10.09 30.28
#